data_AF-A0A4P8L571-F1
#
_entry.id   AF-A0A4P8L571-F1
#
_cell.length_a   1.000
_cell.length_b   1.000
_cell.length_c   1.000
_cell.angle_alpha   90.00
_cell.angle_beta   90.00
_cell.angle_gamma   90.00
#
_symmetry.space_group_name_H-M   'P 1'
#
loop_
_entity.id
_entity.type
_entity.pdbx_description
1 polymer ?
#
loop_
_entity_poly.entity_id
_entity_poly.type
_entity_poly.pdbx_seq_one_letter_code
_entity_poly.pdbx_strand_id
1 'polypeptide(L)'
;MDTLFTFLVNKGVEPTNNFAERTIRFGVLWRKRSQGTKSDKGNRWVVRILPLRQTCSLHKMSTFSVLVQAFDSYFKEQHPDLDWITRLA
;
A
#
# COMPACT_ATOMS: atom_id res chain seq x y z
N MET A 1 -3.08 -12.89 23.06
CA MET A 1 -1.65 -13.22 23.29
C MET A 1 -1.14 -14.26 22.29
N ASP A 2 -2.00 -14.85 21.47
CA ASP A 2 -1.73 -16.14 20.83
C ASP A 2 -0.81 -16.09 19.60
N THR A 3 -0.43 -14.90 19.11
CA THR A 3 0.38 -14.74 17.89
C THR A 3 1.76 -14.11 18.11
N LEU A 4 2.07 -13.65 19.33
CA LEU A 4 3.35 -13.00 19.64
C LEU A 4 4.57 -13.90 19.36
N PHE A 5 4.40 -15.21 19.49
CA PHE A 5 5.47 -16.20 19.34
C PHE A 5 5.32 -17.07 18.08
N THR A 6 4.55 -16.61 17.08
CA THR A 6 4.28 -17.38 15.86
C THR A 6 5.57 -17.79 15.12
N PHE A 7 6.63 -16.99 15.24
CA PHE A 7 7.96 -17.28 14.67
C PHE A 7 8.63 -18.53 15.28
N LEU A 8 8.24 -18.98 16.47
CA LEU A 8 8.76 -20.21 17.08
C LEU A 8 8.17 -21.46 16.42
N VAL A 9 6.98 -21.37 15.82
CA VAL A 9 6.24 -22.51 15.28
C VAL A 9 6.13 -22.49 13.74
N ASN A 10 6.23 -21.32 13.12
CA ASN A 10 6.11 -21.15 11.67
C ASN A 10 7.41 -20.61 11.06
N LYS A 11 8.05 -21.43 10.22
CA LYS A 11 9.25 -21.04 9.47
C LYS A 11 8.94 -19.89 8.51
N GLY A 12 9.81 -18.88 8.48
CA GLY A 12 9.68 -17.70 7.60
C GLY A 12 8.94 -16.51 8.19
N VAL A 13 8.36 -16.65 9.40
CA VAL A 13 7.84 -15.50 10.16
C VAL A 13 9.00 -14.85 10.92
N GLU A 14 9.25 -13.57 10.68
CA GLU A 14 10.26 -12.83 11.43
C GLU A 14 9.83 -12.65 12.91
N PRO A 15 10.77 -12.66 13.86
CA PRO A 15 10.47 -12.40 15.29
C PRO A 15 10.11 -10.94 15.57
N THR A 16 10.15 -10.08 14.55
CA THR A 16 9.90 -8.64 14.67
C THR A 16 8.86 -8.17 13.66
N ASN A 17 8.08 -7.15 14.02
CA ASN A 17 7.09 -6.53 13.13
C ASN A 17 7.71 -5.51 12.13
N ASN A 18 9.02 -5.55 11.92
CA ASN A 18 9.75 -4.54 11.15
C ASN A 18 9.19 -4.36 9.74
N PHE A 19 8.80 -5.46 9.08
CA PHE A 19 8.20 -5.40 7.75
C PHE A 19 6.89 -4.59 7.74
N ALA A 20 5.95 -4.91 8.64
CA ALA A 20 4.67 -4.19 8.65
C ALA A 20 4.85 -2.74 9.11
N GLU A 21 5.71 -2.49 10.11
CA GLU A 21 6.03 -1.14 10.57
C GLU A 21 6.63 -0.27 9.46
N ARG A 22 7.61 -0.81 8.70
CA ARG A 22 8.20 -0.10 7.55
C ARG A 22 7.17 0.15 6.46
N THR A 23 6.29 -0.82 6.19
CA THR A 23 5.21 -0.73 5.21
C THR A 23 4.27 0.44 5.53
N ILE A 24 3.88 0.63 6.79
CA ILE A 24 2.95 1.70 7.18
C ILE A 24 3.62 3.04 7.52
N ARG A 25 4.95 3.04 7.73
CA ARG A 25 5.73 4.19 8.24
C ARG A 25 5.48 5.48 7.45
N PHE A 26 5.42 5.37 6.12
CA PHE A 26 5.17 6.54 5.27
C PHE A 26 3.82 7.20 5.59
N GLY A 27 2.74 6.41 5.70
CA GLY A 27 1.41 6.90 6.03
C GLY A 27 1.35 7.54 7.42
N VAL A 28 2.04 6.95 8.40
CA VAL A 28 2.13 7.48 9.78
C VAL A 28 2.84 8.83 9.79
N LEU A 29 4.02 8.93 9.16
CA LEU A 29 4.78 10.18 9.10
C LEU A 29 4.02 11.27 8.33
N TRP A 30 3.41 10.91 7.21
CA TRP A 30 2.60 11.85 6.43
C TRP A 30 1.44 12.40 7.24
N ARG A 31 0.67 11.55 7.93
CA ARG A 31 -0.44 11.98 8.79
C ARG A 31 0.04 12.88 9.93
N LYS A 32 1.16 12.54 10.57
CA LYS A 32 1.74 13.35 11.66
C LYS A 32 2.15 14.75 11.19
N ARG A 33 2.72 14.87 9.99
CA ARG A 33 3.20 16.14 9.42
C ARG A 33 2.08 16.99 8.82
N SER A 34 1.09 16.36 8.19
CA SER A 34 0.00 17.05 7.48
C SER A 34 -1.27 17.24 8.31
N GLN A 35 -1.34 16.65 9.50
CA GLN A 35 -2.54 16.53 10.34
C GLN A 35 -3.69 15.73 9.69
N GLY A 36 -3.46 15.13 8.52
CA GLY A 36 -4.44 14.31 7.82
C GLY A 36 -5.62 15.12 7.24
N THR A 37 -6.73 14.44 6.99
CA THR A 37 -7.96 15.02 6.44
C THR A 37 -9.14 14.71 7.35
N LYS A 38 -10.11 15.63 7.41
CA LYS A 38 -11.33 15.49 8.22
C LYS A 38 -12.57 15.16 7.39
N SER A 39 -12.43 15.09 6.07
CA SER A 39 -13.54 14.78 5.16
C SER A 39 -13.56 13.29 4.80
N ASP A 40 -14.75 12.73 4.60
CA ASP A 40 -14.89 11.35 4.15
C ASP A 40 -14.26 11.12 2.78
N LYS A 41 -14.40 12.10 1.88
CA LYS A 41 -13.76 12.06 0.55
C LYS A 41 -12.24 11.98 0.68
N GLY A 42 -11.65 12.80 1.54
CA GLY A 42 -10.22 12.77 1.82
C GLY A 42 -9.79 11.45 2.46
N ASN A 43 -10.55 10.94 3.43
CA ASN A 43 -10.24 9.67 4.09
C ASN A 43 -10.25 8.51 3.08
N ARG A 44 -11.26 8.46 2.19
CA ARG A 44 -11.29 7.47 1.10
C ARG A 44 -10.09 7.60 0.16
N TRP A 45 -9.67 8.82 -0.16
CA TRP A 45 -8.48 9.04 -0.99
C TRP A 45 -7.21 8.50 -0.31
N VAL A 46 -6.98 8.86 0.96
CA VAL A 46 -5.83 8.43 1.75
C VAL A 46 -5.76 6.90 1.86
N VAL A 47 -6.89 6.25 2.14
CA VAL A 47 -6.98 4.78 2.27
C VAL A 47 -6.71 4.07 0.93
N ARG A 48 -6.92 4.71 -0.22
CA ARG A 48 -6.64 4.12 -1.55
C ARG A 48 -5.21 4.36 -2.02
N ILE A 49 -4.69 5.58 -1.85
CA ILE A 49 -3.38 5.96 -2.37
C ILE A 49 -2.22 5.31 -1.60
N LEU A 50 -2.37 5.11 -0.28
CA LEU A 50 -1.31 4.54 0.55
C LEU A 50 -1.03 3.06 0.21
N PRO A 51 -2.03 2.17 0.12
CA PRO A 51 -1.83 0.81 -0.37
C PRO A 51 -1.29 0.79 -1.80
N LEU A 52 -1.85 1.60 -2.71
CA LEU A 52 -1.37 1.64 -4.10
C LEU A 52 0.13 1.96 -4.17
N ARG A 53 0.57 3.01 -3.45
CA ARG A 53 1.98 3.37 -3.35
C ARG A 53 2.82 2.23 -2.81
N GLN A 54 2.34 1.57 -1.75
CA GLN A 54 3.06 0.48 -1.12
C GLN A 54 3.21 -0.73 -2.05
N THR A 55 2.13 -1.15 -2.71
CA THR A 55 2.16 -2.22 -3.71
C THR A 55 3.10 -1.87 -4.85
N CYS A 56 3.03 -0.65 -5.41
CA CYS A 56 3.98 -0.18 -6.42
C CYS A 56 5.44 -0.31 -5.93
N SER A 57 5.71 0.08 -4.68
CA SER A 57 7.05 -0.01 -4.09
C SER A 57 7.55 -1.46 -3.98
N LEU A 58 6.67 -2.42 -3.65
CA LEU A 58 7.02 -3.84 -3.57
C LEU A 58 7.35 -4.41 -4.96
N HIS A 59 6.61 -4.02 -6.00
CA HIS A 59 6.89 -4.41 -7.40
C HIS A 59 7.97 -3.57 -8.08
N LYS A 60 8.64 -2.65 -7.37
CA LYS A 60 9.63 -1.72 -7.93
C LYS A 60 9.08 -0.88 -9.10
N MET A 61 7.80 -0.53 -9.04
CA MET A 61 7.10 0.26 -10.04
C MET A 61 6.89 1.69 -9.57
N SER A 62 6.83 2.63 -10.53
CA SER A 62 6.51 4.03 -10.25
C SER A 62 5.02 4.20 -9.96
N THR A 63 4.69 4.69 -8.77
CA THR A 63 3.29 5.02 -8.41
C THR A 63 2.68 6.03 -9.36
N PHE A 64 3.48 7.00 -9.83
CA PHE A 64 3.01 8.02 -10.78
C PHE A 64 2.62 7.40 -12.12
N SER A 65 3.48 6.53 -12.67
CA SER A 65 3.21 5.88 -13.97
C SER A 65 1.96 5.00 -13.91
N VAL A 66 1.77 4.26 -12.80
CA VAL A 66 0.55 3.45 -12.57
C VAL A 66 -0.70 4.33 -12.50
N LEU A 67 -0.64 5.48 -11.80
CA LEU A 67 -1.77 6.42 -11.76
C LEU A 67 -2.09 6.99 -13.14
N VAL A 68 -1.08 7.39 -13.91
CA VAL A 68 -1.27 7.90 -15.28
C VAL A 68 -1.99 6.87 -16.14
N GLN A 69 -1.54 5.61 -16.12
CA GLN A 69 -2.18 4.52 -16.87
C GLN A 69 -3.61 4.27 -16.40
N ALA A 70 -3.86 4.29 -15.09
CA ALA A 70 -5.20 4.10 -14.54
C ALA A 70 -6.17 5.22 -14.95
N PHE A 71 -5.71 6.48 -14.91
CA PHE A 71 -6.52 7.62 -15.37
C PHE A 71 -6.74 7.59 -16.87
N ASP A 72 -5.71 7.28 -17.67
CA ASP A 72 -5.83 7.14 -19.13
C ASP A 72 -6.85 6.06 -19.50
N SER A 73 -6.79 4.90 -18.83
CA SER A 73 -7.77 3.82 -19.02
C SER A 73 -9.18 4.28 -18.64
N TYR A 74 -9.34 4.94 -17.49
CA TYR A 74 -10.63 5.47 -17.05
C TYR A 74 -11.25 6.46 -18.06
N PHE A 75 -10.46 7.40 -18.58
CA PHE A 75 -10.95 8.37 -19.57
C PHE A 75 -11.28 7.76 -20.93
N LYS A 76 -10.66 6.63 -21.27
CA LYS A 76 -10.94 5.87 -22.49
C LYS A 76 -12.02 4.80 -22.31
N GLU A 77 -12.63 4.71 -21.13
CA GLU A 77 -13.58 3.66 -20.75
C GLU A 77 -12.99 2.24 -20.90
N GLN A 78 -11.68 2.11 -20.67
CA GLN A 78 -10.94 0.86 -20.72
C GLN A 78 -10.67 0.34 -19.31
N HIS A 79 -10.55 -0.99 -19.19
CA HIS A 79 -10.12 -1.61 -17.95
C HIS A 79 -8.60 -1.52 -17.82
N PRO A 80 -8.07 -0.97 -16.71
CA PRO A 80 -6.63 -0.99 -16.46
C PRO A 80 -6.14 -2.43 -16.26
N ASP A 81 -4.90 -2.71 -16.67
CA ASP A 81 -4.24 -3.97 -16.32
C ASP A 81 -4.01 -4.03 -14.80
N LEU A 82 -4.55 -5.06 -14.16
CA LEU A 82 -4.43 -5.32 -12.72
C LEU A 82 -3.61 -6.57 -12.41
N ASP A 83 -3.14 -7.31 -13.42
CA ASP A 83 -2.42 -8.57 -13.21
C ASP A 83 -1.12 -8.38 -12.43
N TRP A 84 -0.49 -7.22 -12.58
CA TRP A 84 0.72 -6.86 -11.85
C TRP A 84 0.52 -6.79 -10.33
N ILE A 85 -0.72 -6.59 -9.84
CA ILE A 85 -1.04 -6.52 -8.41
C ILE A 85 -0.98 -7.91 -7.76
N THR A 86 -1.36 -8.95 -8.50
CA THR A 86 -1.50 -10.32 -7.97
C THR A 86 -0.25 -11.17 -8.17
N ARG A 87 0.63 -10.80 -9.10
CA ARG A 87 1.94 -11.46 -9.27
C ARG A 87 2.77 -11.21 -8.03
N LEU A 88 3.08 -12.24 -7.24
CA LEU A 88 3.98 -12.11 -6.09
C LEU A 88 5.30 -11.45 -6.52
N ALA A 89 5.67 -10.35 -5.84
CA ALA A 89 6.94 -9.67 -6.00
C ALA A 89 8.12 -10.55 -5.53
#